data_AF-A0A1E7IIY4-F1
#
_entry.id   AF-A0A1E7IIY4-F1
#
_cell.length_a   1.000
_cell.length_b   1.000
_cell.length_c   1.000
_cell.angle_alpha   90.00
_cell.angle_beta   90.00
_cell.angle_gamma   90.00
#
_symmetry.space_group_name_H-M   'P 1'
#
loop_
_entity.id
_entity.type
_entity.pdbx_description
1 polymer ?
#
loop_
_entity_poly.entity_id
_entity_poly.type
_entity_poly.pdbx_seq_one_letter_code
_entity_poly.pdbx_strand_id
1 'polypeptide(L)'
;MIWLSPMAGTAEGSIYFDIRDITVKRTGNGTVGTVCGLLGDGQRELWGEVSLGSSPQVHILPLWTDEGQIESFPASVDESLLKEQLLEVVRSLLPTEPAWVQQHRFPENDNNYLAA
;
A
#
# COMPACT_ATOMS: atom_id res chain seq x y z
N MET A 1 -7.67 -4.39 -4.61
CA MET A 1 -7.53 -5.38 -3.52
C MET A 1 -6.10 -5.91 -3.47
N ILE A 2 -5.47 -5.86 -2.30
CA ILE A 2 -4.11 -6.33 -1.99
C ILE A 2 -4.24 -7.48 -0.98
N TRP A 3 -3.42 -8.52 -1.08
CA TRP A 3 -3.39 -9.61 -0.10
C TRP A 3 -2.10 -9.55 0.73
N LEU A 4 -2.23 -9.67 2.04
CA LEU A 4 -1.18 -9.57 3.04
C LEU A 4 -1.20 -10.85 3.89
N SER A 5 -0.05 -11.27 4.39
CA SER A 5 0.10 -12.51 5.17
C SER A 5 0.83 -12.21 6.47
N PRO A 6 0.17 -11.54 7.44
CA PRO A 6 0.79 -11.13 8.69
C PRO A 6 0.76 -12.19 9.80
N MET A 7 0.17 -13.38 9.56
CA MET A 7 0.08 -14.42 10.57
C MET A 7 1.38 -15.23 10.66
N ALA A 8 2.02 -15.20 11.83
CA ALA A 8 3.20 -16.02 12.10
C ALA A 8 2.81 -17.51 12.18
N GLY A 9 3.46 -18.35 11.37
CA GLY A 9 3.42 -19.82 11.53
C GLY A 9 2.13 -20.52 11.12
N THR A 10 1.23 -19.89 10.37
CA THR A 10 0.03 -20.57 9.83
C THR A 10 -0.22 -20.22 8.37
N ALA A 11 -0.68 -21.21 7.59
CA ALA A 11 -0.90 -21.09 6.15
C ALA A 11 -2.25 -20.42 5.77
N GLU A 12 -3.10 -20.11 6.76
CA GLU A 12 -4.51 -19.75 6.53
C GLU A 12 -4.84 -18.28 6.85
N GLY A 13 -3.83 -17.49 7.23
CA GLY A 13 -4.01 -16.14 7.75
C GLY A 13 -3.77 -15.02 6.74
N SER A 14 -4.59 -14.90 5.69
CA SER A 14 -4.47 -13.77 4.75
C SER A 14 -5.42 -12.64 5.10
N ILE A 15 -4.88 -11.43 5.17
CA ILE A 15 -5.64 -10.19 5.31
C ILE A 15 -5.71 -9.52 3.94
N TYR A 16 -6.91 -9.20 3.46
CA TYR A 16 -7.05 -8.34 2.29
C TYR A 16 -7.03 -6.88 2.70
N PHE A 17 -6.54 -6.02 1.81
CA PHE A 17 -6.74 -4.57 1.85
C PHE A 17 -7.48 -4.13 0.59
N ASP A 18 -8.72 -3.69 0.75
CA ASP A 18 -9.56 -3.16 -0.33
C ASP A 18 -9.55 -1.63 -0.31
N ILE A 19 -8.92 -1.03 -1.32
CA ILE A 19 -8.72 0.41 -1.40
C ILE A 19 -10.05 1.10 -1.70
N ARG A 20 -10.42 2.07 -0.86
CA ARG A 20 -11.66 2.85 -0.96
C ARG A 20 -11.42 4.28 -1.41
N ASP A 21 -10.31 4.87 -0.95
CA ASP A 21 -9.95 6.24 -1.31
C ASP A 21 -8.44 6.36 -1.54
N ILE A 22 -8.06 7.22 -2.49
CA ILE A 22 -6.67 7.52 -2.82
C ILE A 22 -6.54 9.02 -3.04
N THR A 23 -5.85 9.68 -2.12
CA THR A 23 -5.51 11.10 -2.24
C THR A 23 -3.99 11.25 -2.30
N VAL A 24 -3.42 11.20 -3.50
CA VAL A 24 -1.96 11.27 -3.70
C VAL A 24 -1.55 12.38 -4.67
N LYS A 25 -0.38 12.97 -4.44
CA LYS A 25 0.27 13.91 -5.35
C LYS A 25 1.74 13.55 -5.54
N ARG A 26 2.25 13.72 -6.75
CA ARG A 26 3.68 13.63 -7.02
C ARG A 26 4.37 14.93 -6.60
N THR A 27 5.53 14.80 -6.00
CA THR A 27 6.44 15.89 -5.64
C THR A 27 7.84 15.60 -6.19
N GLY A 28 8.74 16.58 -6.15
CA GLY A 28 10.14 16.37 -6.54
C GLY A 28 10.86 15.28 -5.73
N ASN A 29 10.32 14.95 -4.54
CA ASN A 29 10.88 13.98 -3.60
C ASN A 29 10.11 12.65 -3.59
N GLY A 30 9.24 12.41 -4.58
CA GLY A 30 8.42 11.20 -4.68
C GLY A 30 6.93 11.46 -4.44
N THR A 31 6.20 10.40 -4.12
CA THR A 31 4.74 10.46 -3.92
C THR A 31 4.40 10.74 -2.45
N VAL A 32 3.50 11.70 -2.22
CA VAL A 32 2.98 12.05 -0.89
C VAL A 32 1.46 12.01 -0.91
N GLY A 33 0.83 11.70 0.22
CA GLY A 33 -0.61 11.61 0.34
C GLY A 33 -1.06 10.41 1.15
N THR A 34 -2.30 10.00 0.98
CA THR A 34 -2.93 8.96 1.78
C THR A 34 -3.68 7.96 0.91
N VAL A 35 -3.57 6.68 1.26
CA VAL A 35 -4.35 5.59 0.68
C VAL A 35 -5.18 4.97 1.80
N CYS A 36 -6.49 4.96 1.66
CA CYS A 36 -7.42 4.45 2.66
C CYS A 36 -8.21 3.27 2.11
N GLY A 37 -8.56 2.34 2.98
CA GLY A 37 -9.31 1.15 2.59
C GLY A 37 -9.77 0.30 3.76
N LEU A 38 -10.43 -0.81 3.45
CA LEU A 38 -10.81 -1.81 4.44
C LEU A 38 -9.76 -2.92 4.50
N LEU A 39 -9.34 -3.27 5.71
CA LEU A 39 -8.56 -4.45 6.00
C LEU A 39 -9.51 -5.53 6.48
N GLY A 40 -9.47 -6.74 5.93
CA GLY A 40 -10.31 -7.82 6.42
C GLY A 40 -9.71 -9.22 6.30
N ASP A 41 -10.18 -10.12 7.15
CA ASP A 41 -9.82 -11.54 7.18
C ASP A 41 -10.95 -12.44 6.61
N GLY A 42 -12.01 -11.81 6.08
CA GLY A 42 -13.23 -12.48 5.62
C GLY A 42 -14.29 -12.69 6.70
N GLN A 43 -13.96 -12.43 7.97
CA GLN A 43 -14.91 -12.42 9.09
C GLN A 43 -15.08 -11.03 9.71
N ARG A 44 -14.01 -10.23 9.71
CA ARG A 44 -13.93 -8.91 10.35
C ARG A 44 -13.36 -7.88 9.38
N GLU A 45 -13.76 -6.62 9.54
CA GLU A 45 -13.25 -5.50 8.76
C GLU A 45 -12.80 -4.34 9.66
N LEU A 46 -11.59 -3.84 9.41
CA LEU A 46 -11.04 -2.64 10.05
C LEU A 46 -10.76 -1.58 8.99
N TRP A 47 -10.67 -0.32 9.38
CA TRP A 47 -10.21 0.72 8.47
C TRP A 47 -8.69 0.82 8.48
N GLY A 48 -8.08 0.75 7.30
CA GLY A 48 -6.66 0.95 7.09
C GLY A 48 -6.38 2.29 6.43
N GLU A 49 -5.43 3.03 6.96
CA GLU A 49 -4.92 4.27 6.39
C GLU A 49 -3.40 4.20 6.23
N VAL A 50 -2.92 4.45 5.02
CA VAL A 50 -1.49 4.49 4.69
C VAL A 50 -1.11 5.91 4.29
N SER A 51 -0.38 6.58 5.17
CA SER A 51 0.20 7.90 4.92
C SER A 51 1.57 7.77 4.25
N LEU A 52 1.78 8.53 3.19
CA LEU A 52 2.97 8.53 2.35
C LEU A 52 3.69 9.88 2.42
N GLY A 53 5.02 9.84 2.30
CA GLY A 53 5.88 11.03 2.25
C GLY A 53 7.17 10.84 3.04
N SER A 54 7.64 11.90 3.68
CA SER A 54 8.89 11.90 4.45
C SER A 54 8.83 11.05 5.73
N SER A 55 7.63 10.82 6.25
CA SER A 55 7.38 10.02 7.45
C SER A 55 6.20 9.09 7.18
N PRO A 56 6.40 8.03 6.39
CA PRO A 56 5.33 7.12 6.04
C PRO A 56 4.85 6.35 7.27
N GLN A 57 3.54 6.20 7.41
CA GLN A 57 2.91 5.57 8.57
C GLN A 57 1.66 4.79 8.14
N VAL A 58 1.31 3.79 8.94
CA VAL A 58 0.07 3.02 8.77
C VAL A 58 -0.73 3.09 10.05
N HIS A 59 -1.99 3.49 9.92
CA HIS A 59 -2.97 3.44 10.97
C HIS A 59 -4.01 2.36 10.65
N ILE A 60 -4.30 1.53 11.66
CA ILE A 60 -5.40 0.57 11.61
C ILE A 60 -6.38 1.06 12.66
N LEU A 61 -7.57 1.44 12.23
CA LEU A 61 -8.63 1.98 13.06
C LEU A 61 -9.73 0.93 13.19
N PRO A 62 -10.12 0.56 14.41
CA PRO A 62 -11.20 -0.38 14.58
C PRO A 62 -12.53 0.21 14.14
N LEU A 63 -13.42 -0.64 13.64
CA LEU A 63 -14.79 -0.28 13.26
C LEU A 63 -15.77 -0.73 14.34
N TRP A 64 -16.93 -0.09 14.38
CA TRP A 64 -18.04 -0.54 15.21
C TRP A 64 -18.90 -1.51 14.42
N THR A 65 -19.25 -2.65 15.03
CA THR A 65 -20.25 -3.56 14.49
C THR A 65 -21.65 -2.99 14.70
N ASP A 66 -22.63 -3.54 13.99
CA ASP A 66 -24.04 -3.15 14.14
C ASP A 66 -24.60 -3.45 15.54
N GLU A 67 -23.99 -4.40 16.26
CA GLU A 67 -24.28 -4.72 17.66
C GLU A 67 -23.58 -3.78 18.67
N GLY A 68 -22.84 -2.78 18.18
CA GLY A 68 -22.12 -1.81 19.00
C GLY A 68 -20.85 -2.39 19.66
N GLN A 69 -20.22 -3.39 19.04
CA GLN A 69 -18.92 -3.90 19.50
C GLN A 69 -17.79 -3.28 18.70
N ILE A 70 -16.61 -3.13 19.30
CA ILE A 70 -15.40 -2.70 18.60
C ILE A 70 -14.79 -3.92 17.93
N GLU A 71 -14.67 -3.88 16.62
CA GLU A 71 -14.06 -4.95 15.84
C GLU A 71 -12.53 -4.84 15.87
N SER A 72 -11.85 -5.98 16.01
CA SER A 72 -10.39 -6.07 16.02
C SER A 72 -9.95 -7.39 15.41
N PHE A 73 -8.78 -7.41 14.79
CA PHE A 73 -8.19 -8.66 14.33
C PHE A 73 -7.88 -9.59 15.50
N PRO A 74 -7.89 -10.92 15.27
CA PRO A 74 -7.52 -11.88 16.29
C PRO A 74 -6.04 -11.70 16.67
N ALA A 75 -5.68 -12.06 17.90
CA ALA A 75 -4.32 -11.93 18.42
C ALA A 75 -3.25 -12.74 17.64
N SER A 76 -3.66 -13.63 16.75
CA SER A 76 -2.77 -14.35 15.83
C SER A 76 -2.24 -13.48 14.69
N VAL A 77 -2.89 -12.35 14.39
CA VAL A 77 -2.41 -11.38 13.41
C VAL A 77 -1.35 -10.50 14.06
N ASP A 78 -0.12 -10.56 13.55
CA ASP A 78 0.92 -9.60 13.94
C ASP A 78 0.61 -8.26 13.28
N GLU A 79 0.04 -7.34 14.06
CA GLU A 79 -0.33 -6.00 13.59
C GLU A 79 0.88 -5.20 13.11
N SER A 80 2.07 -5.42 13.69
CA SER A 80 3.28 -4.71 13.28
C SER A 80 3.72 -5.18 11.90
N LEU A 81 3.77 -6.50 11.70
CA LEU A 81 4.07 -7.10 10.40
C LEU A 81 3.02 -6.70 9.34
N LEU A 82 1.74 -6.66 9.72
CA LEU A 82 0.67 -6.20 8.82
C LEU A 82 0.90 -4.76 8.36
N LYS A 83 1.25 -3.85 9.27
CA LYS A 83 1.55 -2.45 8.94
C LYS A 83 2.76 -2.33 8.02
N GLU A 84 3.81 -3.09 8.28
CA GLU A 84 5.02 -3.12 7.44
C GLU A 84 4.72 -3.60 6.02
N GLN A 85 4.06 -4.76 5.90
CA GLN A 85 3.68 -5.34 4.60
C GLN A 85 2.74 -4.40 3.83
N LEU A 86 1.75 -3.81 4.50
CA LEU A 86 0.82 -2.90 3.87
C LEU A 86 1.54 -1.65 3.33
N LEU A 87 2.43 -1.06 4.15
CA LEU A 87 3.19 0.11 3.73
C LEU A 87 4.09 -0.20 2.53
N GLU A 88 4.79 -1.33 2.56
CA GLU A 88 5.68 -1.77 1.49
C GLU A 88 4.91 -1.94 0.18
N VAL A 89 3.80 -2.68 0.22
CA VAL A 89 3.00 -2.94 -0.98
C VAL A 89 2.43 -1.64 -1.54
N VAL A 90 1.81 -0.79 -0.71
CA VAL A 90 1.25 0.48 -1.18
C VAL A 90 2.33 1.39 -1.78
N ARG A 91 3.53 1.44 -1.19
CA ARG A 91 4.65 2.18 -1.76
C ARG A 91 5.13 1.60 -3.09
N SER A 92 5.13 0.28 -3.25
CA SER A 92 5.54 -0.39 -4.49
C SER A 92 4.57 -0.12 -5.65
N LEU A 93 3.28 0.04 -5.34
CA LEU A 93 2.22 0.32 -6.32
C LEU A 93 2.26 1.77 -6.83
N LEU A 94 2.91 2.65 -6.06
CA LEU A 94 3.00 4.06 -6.41
C LEU A 94 4.38 4.40 -6.98
N PRO A 95 4.42 5.15 -8.08
CA PRO A 95 5.68 5.54 -8.71
C PRO A 95 6.54 6.30 -7.69
N THR A 96 7.71 5.73 -7.40
CA THR A 96 8.67 6.23 -6.42
C THR A 96 9.76 7.08 -7.06
N GLU A 97 9.86 7.09 -8.39
CA GLU A 97 10.86 7.87 -9.09
C GLU A 97 10.50 9.36 -9.14
N PRO A 98 11.48 10.25 -8.95
CA PRO A 98 11.32 11.65 -9.23
C PRO A 98 10.88 11.87 -10.68
N ALA A 99 9.99 12.85 -10.92
CA ALA A 99 9.48 13.16 -12.27
C ALA A 99 10.59 13.45 -13.30
N TRP A 100 11.79 13.86 -12.87
CA TRP A 100 12.94 14.13 -13.72
C TRP A 100 13.72 12.89 -14.17
N VAL A 101 13.54 11.73 -13.51
CA VAL A 101 14.18 10.47 -13.94
C VAL A 101 13.46 9.88 -15.16
N GLN A 102 12.14 10.09 -15.29
CA GLN A 102 11.37 9.60 -16.43
C GLN A 102 11.62 10.38 -17.74
N GLN A 103 12.15 11.61 -17.68
CA GLN A 103 12.46 12.41 -18.88
C GLN A 103 13.75 12.01 -19.60
N HIS A 104 14.57 11.14 -19.00
CA HIS A 104 15.84 10.69 -19.60
C HIS A 104 15.79 9.32 -20.29
N ARG A 105 14.64 8.64 -20.33
CA ARG A 105 14.41 7.55 -21.30
C ARG A 105 14.06 8.16 -22.66
N PHE A 106 15.07 8.71 -23.33
CA PHE A 106 14.97 8.87 -24.78
C PHE A 106 14.91 7.47 -25.40
N PRO A 107 14.05 7.23 -26.42
CA PRO A 107 14.20 6.04 -27.24
C PRO A 107 15.60 6.11 -27.87
N GLU A 108 16.39 5.07 -27.70
CA GLU A 108 17.54 4.83 -28.56
C GLU A 108 16.99 4.79 -30.00
N ASN A 109 17.15 5.92 -30.70
CA ASN A 109 17.06 5.95 -32.14
C ASN A 109 18.18 5.05 -32.64
N ASP A 110 17.84 3.80 -32.97
CA ASP A 110 18.62 2.97 -33.90
C ASP A 110 18.56 3.60 -35.31
N ASN A 111 19.09 4.82 -35.42
CA ASN A 111 19.48 5.41 -36.68
C ASN A 111 20.83 4.81 -37.04
N ASN A 112 20.79 3.57 -37.53
CA ASN A 112 21.92 2.96 -38.22
C ASN A 112 22.05 3.61 -39.61
N TYR A 113 22.49 4.87 -39.64
CA TYR A 113 23.05 5.51 -40.82
C TYR A 113 24.56 5.21 -40.85
N LEU A 114 24.94 4.18 -41.58
CA LEU A 114 26.25 4.04 -42.23
C LEU A 114 25.95 3.68 -43.68
N ALA A 115 25.99 4.63 -44.62
CA ALA A 115 27.17 5.21 -45.25
C ALA A 115 27.81 4.27 -46.29
N ALA A 116 27.79 4.75 -47.54
CA ALA A 116 28.51 4.34 -48.75
C ALA A 116 27.98 3.11 -49.51
#